data_AF-A0A952AFD8-F1
#
_entry.id   AF-A0A952AFD8-F1
#
_cell.length_a   1.000
_cell.length_b   1.000
_cell.length_c   1.000
_cell.angle_alpha   90.00
_cell.angle_beta   90.00
_cell.angle_gamma   90.00
#
_symmetry.space_group_name_H-M   'P 1'
#
loop_
_entity.id
_entity.type
_entity.pdbx_description
1 polymer ?
#
loop_
_entity_poly.entity_id
_entity_poly.type
_entity_poly.pdbx_seq_one_letter_code
_entity_poly.pdbx_strand_id
1 'polypeptide(L)'
;QYLRTTQIPVLEYKVVEDGKKIILQYTHCVEGFNLPIWLNNNTQKINFNNNSESQIINTDENILNEIKNLDKLYYIKVLKAM
;
A
#
# COMPACT_ATOMS: atom_id res chain seq x y z
N GLN A 1 -5.66 2.75 30.11
CA GLN A 1 -4.56 2.00 29.46
C GLN A 1 -4.21 2.74 28.18
N TYR A 2 -2.99 3.26 28.05
CA TYR A 2 -2.53 3.92 26.82
C TYR A 2 -2.07 2.84 25.82
N LEU A 3 -2.27 3.08 24.52
CA LEU A 3 -1.68 2.27 23.46
C LEU A 3 -0.15 2.28 23.63
N ARG A 4 0.45 1.14 23.96
CA ARG A 4 1.91 1.01 24.16
C ARG A 4 2.66 0.68 22.87
N THR A 5 1.95 0.26 21.83
CA THR A 5 2.50 -0.19 20.55
C THR A 5 2.27 0.86 19.48
N THR A 6 3.33 1.58 19.12
CA THR A 6 3.36 2.50 17.99
C THR A 6 4.01 1.83 16.77
N GLN A 7 3.51 0.66 16.38
CA GLN A 7 3.92 0.03 15.11
C GLN A 7 3.26 0.79 13.97
N ILE A 8 4.09 1.38 13.09
CA ILE A 8 3.63 2.06 11.89
C ILE A 8 3.59 1.01 10.77
N PRO A 9 2.41 0.70 10.19
CA PRO A 9 2.30 -0.19 9.04
C PRO A 9 3.12 0.32 7.88
N VAL A 10 3.77 -0.58 7.16
CA VAL A 10 4.58 -0.27 5.98
C VAL A 10 3.86 -0.78 4.75
N LEU A 11 3.62 0.09 3.78
CA LEU A 11 3.16 -0.29 2.45
C LEU A 11 4.37 -0.37 1.52
N GLU A 12 4.70 -1.58 1.11
CA GLU A 12 5.74 -1.85 0.13
C GLU A 12 5.13 -1.89 -1.27
N TYR A 13 5.81 -1.27 -2.23
CA TYR A 13 5.44 -1.35 -3.64
C TYR A 13 6.62 -1.79 -4.51
N LYS A 14 6.35 -2.68 -5.47
CA LYS A 14 7.32 -3.16 -6.46
C LYS A 14 6.80 -2.97 -7.87
N VAL A 15 7.58 -2.35 -8.74
CA VAL A 15 7.27 -2.25 -10.17
C VAL A 15 7.79 -3.50 -10.86
N VAL A 16 6.94 -4.19 -11.63
CA VAL A 16 7.24 -5.45 -12.32
C VAL A 16 6.77 -5.41 -13.79
N GLU A 17 7.11 -6.45 -14.55
CA GLU A 17 6.75 -6.59 -15.98
C GLU A 17 7.14 -5.36 -16.82
N ASP A 18 8.40 -4.94 -16.73
CA ASP A 18 8.95 -3.77 -17.45
C ASP A 18 8.19 -2.47 -17.22
N GLY A 19 7.63 -2.29 -16.01
CA GLY A 19 6.87 -1.09 -15.70
C GLY A 19 5.46 -1.12 -16.28
N LYS A 20 4.82 -2.29 -16.29
CA LYS A 20 3.39 -2.44 -16.60
C LYS A 20 2.53 -2.75 -15.39
N LYS A 21 3.11 -3.28 -14.31
CA LYS A 21 2.38 -3.63 -13.10
C LYS A 21 3.09 -3.18 -11.84
N ILE A 22 2.31 -2.93 -10.80
CA ILE A 22 2.79 -2.67 -9.44
C ILE A 22 2.23 -3.76 -8.53
N ILE A 23 3.12 -4.36 -7.75
CA ILE A 23 2.77 -5.24 -6.64
C ILE A 23 2.77 -4.39 -5.37
N LEU A 24 1.68 -4.42 -4.61
CA LEU A 24 1.52 -3.74 -3.34
C LEU A 24 1.37 -4.75 -2.21
N GLN A 25 2.09 -4.56 -1.11
CA GLN A 25 2.00 -5.43 0.06
C GLN A 25 2.13 -4.62 1.34
N TYR A 26 1.30 -4.94 2.32
CA TYR A 26 1.45 -4.42 3.67
C TYR A 26 2.41 -5.30 4.49
N THR A 27 3.38 -4.68 5.15
CA THR A 27 4.32 -5.31 6.08
C THR A 27 4.33 -4.54 7.41
N HIS A 28 4.90 -5.13 8.46
CA HIS A 28 4.95 -4.49 9.79
C HIS A 28 3.57 -4.14 10.38
N CYS A 29 2.56 -4.95 10.05
CA CYS A 29 1.19 -4.76 10.53
C CYS A 29 0.93 -5.55 11.81
N VAL A 30 0.18 -4.94 12.73
CA VAL A 30 -0.42 -5.65 13.86
C VAL A 30 -1.49 -6.63 13.37
N GLU A 31 -1.78 -7.65 14.17
CA GLU A 31 -2.87 -8.59 13.90
C GLU A 31 -4.20 -7.83 13.76
N GLY A 32 -5.01 -8.19 12.76
CA GLY A 32 -6.28 -7.54 12.44
C GLY A 32 -6.18 -6.20 11.72
N PHE A 33 -4.97 -5.73 11.37
CA PHE A 33 -4.81 -4.53 10.54
C PHE A 33 -5.48 -4.71 9.17
N ASN A 34 -6.40 -3.79 8.85
CA ASN A 34 -7.26 -3.88 7.68
C ASN A 34 -7.52 -2.51 7.04
N LEU A 35 -6.48 -1.67 6.91
CA LEU A 35 -6.63 -0.32 6.36
C LEU A 35 -6.90 -0.35 4.85
N PRO A 36 -8.09 0.06 4.38
CA PRO A 36 -8.34 0.20 2.96
C PRO A 36 -7.64 1.45 2.41
N ILE A 37 -6.90 1.30 1.32
CA ILE A 37 -6.30 2.43 0.58
C ILE A 37 -7.11 2.68 -0.68
N TRP A 38 -7.28 3.96 -1.01
CA TRP A 38 -7.96 4.38 -2.21
C TRP A 38 -6.92 4.98 -3.16
N LEU A 39 -6.82 4.41 -4.36
CA LEU A 39 -6.04 4.97 -5.46
C LEU A 39 -7.03 5.47 -6.51
N ASN A 40 -6.85 6.71 -6.95
CA ASN A 40 -7.72 7.34 -7.94
C ASN A 40 -7.27 6.96 -9.35
N ASN A 41 -7.42 5.68 -9.73
CA ASN A 41 -7.33 5.31 -11.14
C ASN A 41 -8.72 5.22 -11.79
N ASN A 42 -9.53 6.27 -11.67
CA ASN A 42 -10.89 6.45 -12.22
C ASN A 42 -11.92 5.29 -12.08
N THR A 43 -11.56 4.11 -11.57
CA THR A 43 -12.31 2.85 -11.70
C THR A 43 -11.95 1.75 -10.68
N GLN A 44 -10.85 1.84 -9.93
CA GLN A 44 -10.37 0.71 -9.11
C GLN A 44 -10.18 1.04 -7.62
N LYS A 45 -10.99 0.41 -6.78
CA LYS A 45 -10.83 0.38 -5.32
C LYS A 45 -10.00 -0.85 -4.93
N ILE A 46 -8.82 -0.65 -4.37
CA ILE A 46 -7.98 -1.76 -3.89
C ILE A 46 -8.24 -1.93 -2.40
N ASN A 47 -8.94 -3.01 -2.04
CA ASN A 47 -9.21 -3.32 -0.65
C ASN A 47 -8.21 -4.37 -0.15
N PHE A 48 -7.30 -3.97 0.74
CA PHE A 48 -6.42 -4.90 1.45
C PHE A 48 -7.22 -5.50 2.61
N ASN A 49 -7.96 -6.58 2.37
CA ASN A 49 -8.78 -7.23 3.40
C ASN A 49 -7.98 -8.21 4.27
N ASN A 50 -6.76 -8.57 3.87
CA ASN A 50 -5.83 -9.39 4.62
C ASN A 50 -4.38 -8.96 4.37
N ASN A 51 -3.67 -8.76 5.47
CA ASN A 51 -2.27 -8.36 5.59
C ASN A 51 -1.25 -9.37 5.03
N SER A 52 -1.70 -10.49 4.45
CA SER A 52 -0.83 -11.56 3.93
C SER A 52 -0.74 -11.61 2.41
N GLU A 53 -1.60 -10.89 1.68
CA GLU A 53 -1.67 -11.01 0.22
C GLU A 53 -1.21 -9.75 -0.49
N SER A 54 -0.28 -9.95 -1.43
CA SER A 54 0.16 -8.91 -2.33
C SER A 54 -0.90 -8.65 -3.42
N GLN A 55 -1.27 -7.39 -3.63
CA GLN A 55 -2.20 -6.99 -4.68
C GLN A 55 -1.41 -6.53 -5.91
N ILE A 56 -1.81 -7.02 -7.09
CA ILE A 56 -1.18 -6.62 -8.36
C ILE A 56 -2.12 -5.69 -9.09
N ILE A 57 -1.62 -4.51 -9.46
CA ILE A 57 -2.37 -3.52 -10.23
C ILE A 57 -1.61 -3.13 -11.49
N ASN A 58 -2.36 -2.67 -12.49
CA ASN A 58 -1.74 -2.04 -13.65
C ASN A 58 -1.08 -0.72 -13.22
N THR A 59 0.06 -0.42 -13.83
CA THR A 59 0.77 0.82 -13.55
C THR A 59 0.42 1.88 -14.58
N ASP A 60 0.23 3.08 -14.08
CA ASP A 60 0.18 4.33 -14.84
C ASP A 60 1.05 5.35 -14.08
N GLU A 61 1.60 6.36 -14.75
CA GLU A 61 2.46 7.37 -14.10
C GLU A 61 1.75 8.08 -12.94
N ASN A 62 0.45 8.38 -13.11
CA ASN A 62 -0.39 8.98 -12.07
C ASN A 62 -0.52 8.08 -10.84
N ILE A 63 -0.76 6.78 -11.03
CA ILE A 63 -0.88 5.81 -9.92
C ILE A 63 0.43 5.71 -9.14
N LEU A 64 1.55 5.65 -9.83
CA LEU A 64 2.85 5.56 -9.18
C LEU A 64 3.13 6.80 -8.34
N ASN A 65 2.73 7.99 -8.81
CA ASN A 65 2.84 9.22 -8.04
C ASN A 65 1.88 9.22 -6.83
N GLU A 66 0.65 8.75 -6.98
CA GLU A 66 -0.29 8.62 -5.86
C GLU A 66 0.24 7.68 -4.78
N ILE A 67 0.72 6.48 -5.16
CA ILE A 67 1.28 5.51 -4.21
C ILE A 67 2.41 6.13 -3.39
N LYS A 68 3.32 6.86 -4.05
CA LYS A 68 4.44 7.54 -3.39
C LYS A 68 4.01 8.62 -2.38
N ASN A 69 2.78 9.12 -2.48
CA ASN A 69 2.24 10.17 -1.62
C ASN A 69 1.23 9.65 -0.59
N LEU A 70 1.01 8.33 -0.50
CA LEU A 70 0.04 7.74 0.43
C LEU A 70 0.40 7.96 1.91
N ASP A 71 1.69 8.09 2.23
CA ASP A 71 2.19 8.43 3.57
C ASP A 71 1.75 9.81 4.06
N LYS A 72 1.38 10.71 3.14
CA LYS A 72 0.80 12.03 3.46
C LYS A 72 -0.70 11.96 3.74
N LEU A 73 -1.37 10.91 3.28
CA LEU A 73 -2.82 10.73 3.39
C LEU A 73 -3.21 9.78 4.52
N TYR A 74 -2.34 8.81 4.82
CA TYR A 74 -2.57 7.75 5.79
C TYR A 74 -1.42 7.66 6.78
N TYR A 75 -1.69 7.19 7.99
CA TYR A 75 -0.67 6.89 9.00
C TYR A 75 0.05 5.57 8.69
N ILE A 76 0.77 5.55 7.56
CA ILE A 76 1.57 4.42 7.08
C ILE A 76 2.90 4.94 6.56
N LYS A 77 3.88 4.04 6.44
CA LYS A 77 5.14 4.34 5.74
C LYS A 77 5.12 3.71 4.36
N VAL A 78 5.46 4.45 3.32
CA VAL A 78 5.55 3.90 1.96
C VAL A 78 7.01 3.59 1.63
N LEU A 79 7.29 2.37 1.19
CA LEU A 79 8.63 1.92 0.78
C LEU A 79 8.59 1.29 -0.61
N LYS A 80 9.63 1.56 -1.41
CA LYS A 80 9.87 0.82 -2.66
C LYS A 80 10.58 -0.49 -2.31
N ALA A 81 9.98 -1.62 -2.67
CA ALA A 81 10.63 -2.93 -2.56
C ALA A 81 11.70 -3.10 -3.64
N MET A 82 12.78 -3.81 -3.31
CA MET A 82 13.94 -4.05 -4.18
C MET A 82 13.68 -5.19 -5.18
#